data_AF-I3U9B5-F1
#
_entry.id   AF-I3U9B5-F1
#
_cell.length_a   1.000
_cell.length_b   1.000
_cell.length_c   1.000
_cell.angle_alpha   90.00
_cell.angle_beta   90.00
_cell.angle_gamma   90.00
#
_symmetry.space_group_name_H-M   'P 1'
#
loop_
_entity.id
_entity.type
_entity.pdbx_description
1 polymer ?
#
loop_
_entity_poly.entity_id
_entity_poly.type
_entity_poly.pdbx_seq_one_letter_code
_entity_poly.pdbx_strand_id
1 'polypeptide(L)'
;MAYGVLVQPSFLGTDNSYLLNALHKSAGRCVGVAVVDPACHIEALAALRAQGVRGIRLNLFGAGAVDLRQGHWQQLFTHIKALDMHIELHAPSSMLEHYIAPILVHDVALVVDHFGRPQMDQLCQTDQLAIFCRLPIRAGFLSRSQPFIVFSGSRRSIH
;
A
#
# COMPACT_ATOMS: atom_id res chain seq x y z
N MET A 1 -11.51 21.71 -3.66
CA MET A 1 -11.44 21.08 -2.33
C MET A 1 -10.21 20.17 -2.31
N ALA A 2 -9.39 20.24 -1.26
CA ALA A 2 -8.19 19.41 -1.13
C ALA A 2 -8.53 18.12 -0.38
N TYR A 3 -8.08 16.99 -0.90
CA TYR A 3 -8.17 15.68 -0.26
C TYR A 3 -6.78 15.24 0.18
N GLY A 4 -6.67 14.49 1.27
CA GLY A 4 -5.37 14.04 1.81
C GLY A 4 -5.31 12.54 2.04
N VAL A 5 -4.10 11.99 2.03
CA VAL A 5 -3.83 10.63 2.52
C VAL A 5 -3.01 10.75 3.79
N LEU A 6 -3.51 10.17 4.88
CA LEU A 6 -2.82 10.08 6.16
C LEU A 6 -2.22 8.68 6.29
N VAL A 7 -0.90 8.58 6.44
CA VAL A 7 -0.20 7.30 6.54
C VAL A 7 0.29 7.12 7.97
N GLN A 8 0.00 5.95 8.57
CA GLN A 8 0.47 5.59 9.90
C GLN A 8 2.02 5.58 9.94
N PRO A 9 2.65 6.34 10.85
CA PRO A 9 4.09 6.34 10.98
C PRO A 9 4.56 5.04 11.65
N SER A 10 5.69 4.49 11.19
CA SER A 10 6.15 3.16 11.59
C SER A 10 6.51 3.03 13.07
N PHE A 11 6.87 4.12 13.76
CA PHE A 11 7.22 4.10 15.19
C PHE A 11 6.02 3.88 16.12
N LEU A 12 4.79 4.07 15.63
CA LEU A 12 3.56 3.78 16.38
C LEU A 12 3.09 2.32 16.20
N GLY A 13 3.79 1.52 15.38
CA GLY A 13 3.44 0.14 15.11
C GLY A 13 1.98 0.00 14.64
N THR A 14 1.27 -0.97 15.20
CA THR A 14 -0.13 -1.30 14.87
C THR A 14 -1.17 -0.48 15.65
N ASP A 15 -0.75 0.44 16.53
CA ASP A 15 -1.67 1.37 17.20
C ASP A 15 -2.07 2.51 16.27
N ASN A 16 -3.17 2.31 15.56
CA ASN A 16 -3.72 3.28 14.61
C ASN A 16 -4.63 4.34 15.27
N SER A 17 -4.71 4.43 16.61
CA SER A 17 -5.64 5.33 17.31
C SER A 17 -5.48 6.80 16.91
N TYR A 18 -4.23 7.26 16.75
CA TYR A 18 -3.94 8.63 16.32
C TYR A 18 -4.39 8.90 14.88
N LEU A 19 -4.12 7.95 13.96
CA LEU A 19 -4.59 8.01 12.57
C LEU A 19 -6.11 8.10 12.52
N LEU A 20 -6.82 7.24 13.25
CA LEU A 20 -8.28 7.20 13.27
C LEU A 20 -8.89 8.51 13.80
N ASN A 21 -8.29 9.07 14.87
CA ASN A 21 -8.71 10.37 15.40
C ASN A 21 -8.51 11.51 14.37
N ALA A 22 -7.39 11.49 13.64
CA ALA A 22 -7.13 12.48 12.58
C ALA A 22 -8.12 12.34 11.40
N LEU A 23 -8.46 11.10 11.01
CA LEU A 23 -9.47 10.84 9.97
C LEU A 23 -10.85 11.36 10.39
N HIS A 24 -11.25 11.12 11.64
CA HIS A 24 -12.51 11.63 12.17
C HIS A 24 -12.56 13.17 12.09
N LYS A 25 -11.50 13.86 12.52
CA LYS A 25 -11.38 15.32 12.44
C LYS A 25 -11.34 15.87 11.02
N SER A 26 -10.94 15.06 10.04
CA SER A 26 -10.88 15.46 8.63
C SER A 26 -12.27 15.64 7.99
N ALA A 27 -13.33 15.12 8.62
CA ALA A 27 -14.71 15.15 8.11
C ALA A 27 -14.83 14.63 6.67
N GLY A 28 -14.16 13.51 6.37
CA GLY A 28 -14.20 12.86 5.05
C GLY A 28 -13.30 13.51 3.98
N ARG A 29 -12.49 14.52 4.35
CA ARG A 29 -11.50 15.10 3.43
C ARG A 29 -10.23 14.28 3.31
N CYS A 30 -9.97 13.36 4.24
CA CYS A 30 -8.80 12.48 4.19
C CYS A 30 -9.20 11.01 4.20
N VAL A 31 -8.31 10.18 3.65
CA VAL A 31 -8.33 8.72 3.77
C VAL A 31 -7.06 8.23 4.47
N GLY A 32 -7.14 7.07 5.11
CA GLY A 32 -6.03 6.51 5.89
C GLY A 32 -5.33 5.33 5.24
N VAL A 33 -4.04 5.19 5.52
CA VAL A 33 -3.26 3.96 5.32
C VAL A 33 -2.75 3.51 6.68
N ALA A 34 -3.21 2.36 7.16
CA ALA A 34 -2.93 1.84 8.50
C ALA A 34 -1.74 0.86 8.50
N VAL A 35 -1.15 0.60 9.66
CA VAL A 35 -0.24 -0.55 9.86
C VAL A 35 -0.99 -1.59 10.66
N VAL A 36 -0.98 -2.85 10.23
CA VAL A 36 -1.74 -3.93 10.85
C VAL A 36 -0.85 -5.12 11.18
N ASP A 37 -1.28 -5.92 12.14
CA ASP A 37 -0.69 -7.24 12.36
C ASP A 37 -1.02 -8.14 11.15
N PRO A 38 -0.03 -8.81 10.52
CA PRO A 38 -0.28 -9.72 9.41
C PRO A 38 -1.24 -10.87 9.73
N ALA A 39 -1.39 -11.24 11.01
CA ALA A 39 -2.33 -12.26 11.47
C ALA A 39 -3.72 -11.69 11.82
N CYS A 40 -3.98 -10.41 11.57
CA CYS A 40 -5.27 -9.80 11.91
C CYS A 40 -6.44 -10.41 11.12
N HIS A 41 -7.60 -10.51 11.80
CA HIS A 41 -8.83 -11.00 11.19
C HIS A 41 -9.48 -9.95 10.28
N ILE A 42 -10.32 -10.41 9.34
CA ILE A 42 -11.00 -9.55 8.37
C ILE A 42 -11.92 -8.52 9.06
N GLU A 43 -12.48 -8.85 10.22
CA GLU A 43 -13.35 -7.96 11.00
C GLU A 43 -12.59 -6.73 11.49
N ALA A 44 -11.33 -6.88 11.90
CA ALA A 44 -10.49 -5.77 12.31
C ALA A 44 -10.18 -4.84 11.12
N LEU A 45 -9.90 -5.41 9.95
CA LEU A 45 -9.70 -4.66 8.71
C LEU A 45 -10.97 -3.94 8.26
N ALA A 46 -12.13 -4.61 8.37
CA ALA A 46 -13.42 -4.01 8.06
C ALA A 46 -13.75 -2.83 8.99
N ALA A 47 -13.41 -2.95 10.29
CA ALA A 47 -13.57 -1.88 11.26
C ALA A 47 -12.67 -0.66 10.94
N LEU A 48 -11.42 -0.88 10.52
CA LEU A 48 -10.54 0.19 10.04
C LEU A 48 -11.12 0.84 8.79
N ARG A 49 -11.61 0.04 7.84
CA ARG A 49 -12.20 0.52 6.60
C ARG A 49 -13.43 1.39 6.83
N ALA A 50 -14.30 1.00 7.76
CA ALA A 50 -15.48 1.76 8.15
C ALA A 50 -15.13 3.16 8.71
N GLN A 51 -13.92 3.30 9.28
CA GLN A 51 -13.42 4.56 9.83
C GLN A 51 -12.60 5.40 8.83
N GLY A 52 -12.61 5.04 7.54
CA GLY A 52 -11.99 5.82 6.47
C GLY A 52 -10.58 5.36 6.07
N VAL A 53 -10.09 4.24 6.60
CA VAL A 53 -8.87 3.58 6.11
C VAL A 53 -9.16 2.92 4.76
N ARG A 54 -8.25 3.05 3.80
CA ARG A 54 -8.39 2.50 2.44
C ARG A 54 -7.24 1.61 2.03
N GLY A 55 -6.21 1.50 2.84
CA GLY A 55 -5.11 0.59 2.59
C GLY A 55 -4.30 0.30 3.85
N ILE A 56 -3.34 -0.59 3.70
CA ILE A 56 -2.35 -0.92 4.73
C ILE A 56 -0.94 -0.65 4.24
N ARG A 57 -0.02 -0.34 5.15
CA ARG A 57 1.40 -0.15 4.86
C ARG A 57 2.20 -1.34 5.33
N LEU A 58 2.97 -1.93 4.42
CA LEU A 58 3.95 -2.98 4.69
C LEU A 58 5.35 -2.35 4.65
N ASN A 59 5.87 -2.02 5.83
CA ASN A 59 7.24 -1.54 5.97
C ASN A 59 8.18 -2.73 6.22
N LEU A 60 8.83 -3.22 5.17
CA LEU A 60 9.79 -4.32 5.22
C LEU A 60 11.24 -3.83 5.25
N PHE A 61 11.45 -2.52 5.34
CA PHE A 61 12.79 -1.95 5.46
C PHE A 61 13.40 -2.28 6.84
N GLY A 62 14.52 -3.01 6.85
CA GLY A 62 15.19 -3.43 8.09
C GLY A 62 14.55 -4.62 8.81
N ALA A 63 13.48 -5.21 8.26
CA ALA A 63 12.75 -6.34 8.86
C ALA A 63 13.43 -7.71 8.66
N GLY A 64 14.57 -7.77 7.95
CA GLY A 64 15.16 -9.02 7.47
C GLY A 64 14.34 -9.65 6.33
N ALA A 65 14.74 -10.85 5.89
CA ALA A 65 14.05 -11.56 4.81
C ALA A 65 12.70 -12.14 5.31
N VAL A 66 11.61 -11.43 5.03
CA VAL A 66 10.24 -11.91 5.28
C VAL A 66 9.73 -12.74 4.11
N ASP A 67 9.19 -13.93 4.35
CA ASP A 67 8.53 -14.71 3.30
C ASP A 67 7.02 -14.39 3.24
N LEU A 68 6.64 -13.55 2.28
CA LEU A 68 5.24 -13.16 2.06
C LEU A 68 4.36 -14.30 1.51
N ARG A 69 4.92 -15.48 1.23
CA ARG A 69 4.16 -16.67 0.81
C ARG A 69 3.60 -17.46 1.99
N GLN A 70 4.00 -17.14 3.22
CA GLN A 70 3.44 -17.78 4.41
C GLN A 70 1.94 -17.52 4.55
N GLY A 71 1.23 -18.48 5.15
CA GLY A 71 -0.25 -18.52 5.16
C GLY A 71 -0.92 -17.25 5.70
N HIS A 72 -0.39 -16.63 6.76
CA HIS A 72 -0.96 -15.41 7.33
C HIS A 72 -0.87 -14.21 6.38
N TRP A 73 0.24 -14.07 5.64
CA TRP A 73 0.38 -13.02 4.62
C TRP A 73 -0.58 -13.23 3.44
N GLN A 74 -0.69 -14.46 2.95
CA GLN A 74 -1.61 -14.80 1.86
C GLN A 74 -3.07 -14.57 2.26
N GLN A 75 -3.42 -14.89 3.51
CA GLN A 75 -4.73 -14.60 4.07
C GLN A 75 -4.98 -13.09 4.21
N LEU A 76 -4.00 -12.33 4.70
CA LEU A 76 -4.08 -10.87 4.75
C LEU A 76 -4.37 -10.28 3.37
N PHE A 77 -3.64 -10.68 2.33
CA PHE A 77 -3.84 -10.16 0.97
C PHE A 77 -5.24 -10.51 0.43
N THR A 78 -5.74 -11.70 0.73
CA THR A 78 -7.11 -12.11 0.42
C THR A 78 -8.13 -11.19 1.08
N HIS A 79 -7.97 -10.89 2.38
CA HIS A 79 -8.86 -9.97 3.10
C HIS A 79 -8.80 -8.55 2.54
N ILE A 80 -7.60 -8.04 2.23
CA ILE A 80 -7.41 -6.71 1.65
C ILE A 80 -8.11 -6.61 0.30
N LYS A 81 -8.01 -7.64 -0.56
CA LYS A 81 -8.76 -7.70 -1.81
C LYS A 81 -10.27 -7.71 -1.58
N ALA A 82 -10.75 -8.56 -0.67
CA ALA A 82 -12.19 -8.69 -0.38
C ALA A 82 -12.82 -7.38 0.12
N LEU A 83 -12.03 -6.54 0.80
CA LEU A 83 -12.47 -5.25 1.33
C LEU A 83 -12.25 -4.07 0.35
N ASP A 84 -11.74 -4.33 -0.85
CA ASP A 84 -11.38 -3.31 -1.85
C ASP A 84 -10.43 -2.26 -1.26
N MET A 85 -9.40 -2.75 -0.56
CA MET A 85 -8.32 -1.95 0.02
C MET A 85 -7.02 -2.14 -0.78
N HIS A 86 -6.07 -1.23 -0.61
CA HIS A 86 -4.75 -1.30 -1.26
C HIS A 86 -3.62 -1.61 -0.27
N ILE A 87 -2.46 -1.98 -0.79
CA ILE A 87 -1.22 -2.15 -0.03
C ILE A 87 -0.23 -1.07 -0.47
N GLU A 88 0.38 -0.39 0.48
CA GLU A 88 1.57 0.43 0.29
C GLU A 88 2.79 -0.38 0.75
N LEU A 89 3.66 -0.75 -0.19
CA LEU A 89 4.87 -1.51 0.07
C LEU A 89 6.08 -0.58 0.14
N HIS A 90 6.77 -0.62 1.28
CA HIS A 90 8.04 0.06 1.49
C HIS A 90 9.13 -0.98 1.80
N ALA A 91 10.00 -1.23 0.82
CA ALA A 91 11.03 -2.26 0.87
C ALA A 91 12.28 -1.85 0.06
N PRO A 92 13.45 -2.49 0.27
CA PRO A 92 14.64 -2.27 -0.55
C PRO A 92 14.39 -2.64 -2.03
N SER A 93 14.90 -1.85 -2.98
CA SER A 93 14.77 -2.08 -4.43
C SER A 93 15.17 -3.49 -4.85
N SER A 94 16.28 -4.00 -4.31
CA SER A 94 16.80 -5.34 -4.60
C SER A 94 15.86 -6.49 -4.22
N MET A 95 14.87 -6.23 -3.36
CA MET A 95 13.90 -7.22 -2.89
C MET A 95 12.49 -6.98 -3.44
N LEU A 96 12.26 -5.94 -4.22
CA LEU A 96 10.93 -5.59 -4.71
C LEU A 96 10.30 -6.72 -5.54
N GLU A 97 11.03 -7.32 -6.47
CA GLU A 97 10.52 -8.43 -7.28
C GLU A 97 10.06 -9.61 -6.40
N HIS A 98 10.85 -9.93 -5.38
CA HIS A 98 10.55 -10.99 -4.42
C HIS A 98 9.26 -10.72 -3.62
N TYR A 99 9.00 -9.46 -3.24
CA TYR A 99 7.82 -9.08 -2.45
C TYR A 99 6.58 -8.79 -3.28
N ILE A 100 6.72 -8.27 -4.50
CA ILE A 100 5.59 -7.90 -5.35
C ILE A 100 4.87 -9.15 -5.86
N ALA A 101 5.61 -10.17 -6.31
CA ALA A 101 5.04 -11.39 -6.88
C ALA A 101 3.95 -12.05 -5.99
N PRO A 102 4.19 -12.35 -4.70
CA PRO A 102 3.18 -12.96 -3.83
C PRO A 102 1.98 -12.06 -3.53
N ILE A 103 2.07 -10.75 -3.73
CA ILE A 103 0.94 -9.81 -3.56
C ILE A 103 0.08 -9.77 -4.83
N LEU A 104 0.71 -9.70 -6.02
CA LEU A 104 0.00 -9.57 -7.29
C LEU A 104 -0.89 -10.78 -7.63
N VAL A 105 -0.56 -11.97 -7.11
CA VAL A 105 -1.40 -13.17 -7.28
C VAL A 105 -2.82 -12.97 -6.72
N HIS A 106 -3.00 -12.08 -5.75
CA HIS A 106 -4.29 -11.78 -5.12
C HIS A 106 -5.07 -10.64 -5.80
N ASP A 107 -4.57 -10.07 -6.89
CA ASP A 107 -5.22 -8.97 -7.61
C ASP A 107 -5.45 -7.72 -6.72
N VAL A 108 -4.61 -7.55 -5.70
CA VAL A 108 -4.65 -6.40 -4.78
C VAL A 108 -4.01 -5.18 -5.45
N ALA A 109 -4.63 -4.01 -5.29
CA ALA A 109 -4.02 -2.75 -5.70
C ALA A 109 -2.76 -2.50 -4.85
N LEU A 110 -1.61 -2.36 -5.51
CA LEU A 110 -0.32 -2.23 -4.85
C LEU A 110 0.34 -0.90 -5.22
N VAL A 111 0.73 -0.14 -4.22
CA VAL A 111 1.52 1.10 -4.32
C VAL A 111 2.91 0.81 -3.80
N VAL A 112 3.95 1.08 -4.58
CA VAL A 112 5.35 0.93 -4.14
C VAL A 112 5.93 2.31 -3.85
N ASP A 113 6.40 2.49 -2.62
CA ASP A 113 7.00 3.73 -2.15
C ASP A 113 8.45 3.89 -2.65
N HIS A 114 8.89 5.13 -2.86
CA HIS A 114 10.28 5.53 -3.12
C HIS A 114 11.05 4.91 -4.31
N PHE A 115 10.40 4.38 -5.36
CA PHE A 115 11.13 3.67 -6.45
C PHE A 115 12.08 2.57 -5.94
N GLY A 116 11.83 2.03 -4.73
CA GLY A 116 12.76 1.11 -4.07
C GLY A 116 14.11 1.73 -3.65
N ARG A 117 14.29 3.05 -3.68
CA ARG A 117 15.60 3.73 -3.50
C ARG A 117 16.70 3.00 -4.30
N PRO A 118 16.77 3.17 -5.63
CA PRO A 118 17.88 2.62 -6.38
C PRO A 118 19.18 3.16 -5.78
N GLN A 119 20.14 2.28 -5.60
CA GLN A 119 21.50 2.64 -5.24
C GLN A 119 22.00 3.65 -6.31
N MET A 120 22.57 4.78 -5.88
CA MET A 120 22.85 5.98 -6.71
C MET A 120 23.70 5.69 -7.96
N ASP A 121 24.33 4.53 -8.00
CA ASP A 121 25.19 3.94 -9.00
C ASP A 121 24.45 3.31 -10.21
N GLN A 122 23.11 3.17 -10.17
CA GLN A 122 22.32 2.55 -11.26
C GLN A 122 21.54 3.53 -12.15
N LEU A 123 21.67 4.85 -11.95
CA LEU A 123 20.83 5.86 -12.61
C LEU A 123 21.24 6.23 -14.05
N CYS A 124 22.25 5.60 -14.66
CA CYS A 124 22.76 6.03 -15.97
C CYS A 124 22.02 5.42 -17.19
N GLN A 125 21.11 4.45 -17.03
CA GLN A 125 20.46 3.83 -18.19
C GLN A 125 19.04 3.37 -17.88
N THR A 126 18.06 4.27 -18.01
CA THR A 126 16.82 3.97 -18.77
C THR A 126 15.88 5.18 -18.79
N ASP A 127 15.66 5.71 -19.99
CA ASP A 127 14.57 6.61 -20.36
C ASP A 127 13.22 5.89 -20.23
N GLN A 128 12.67 5.69 -19.03
CA GLN A 128 11.29 5.21 -18.92
C GLN A 128 10.55 5.79 -17.71
N LEU A 129 9.25 5.99 -17.92
CA LEU A 129 8.15 6.04 -16.94
C LEU A 129 7.60 7.43 -16.58
N ALA A 130 6.90 8.03 -17.55
CA ALA A 130 5.67 8.77 -17.23
C ALA A 130 4.55 7.76 -16.94
N ILE A 131 3.97 7.76 -15.75
CA ILE A 131 2.77 6.94 -15.43
C ILE A 131 1.72 7.81 -14.76
N PHE A 132 0.56 7.89 -15.43
CA PHE A 132 -0.63 8.64 -15.02
C PHE A 132 -1.54 7.75 -14.17
N CYS A 133 -2.04 8.30 -13.06
CA CYS A 133 -2.95 7.62 -12.15
C CYS A 133 -4.39 7.62 -12.71
N ARG A 134 -5.03 6.45 -12.78
CA ARG A 134 -6.49 6.31 -12.92
C ARG A 134 -6.99 5.22 -11.97
N LEU A 135 -7.05 5.54 -10.69
CA LEU A 135 -7.98 4.86 -9.79
C LEU A 135 -9.39 5.42 -10.06
N PRO A 136 -10.47 4.62 -10.03
CA PRO A 136 -11.83 5.14 -9.99
C PRO A 136 -12.15 5.65 -8.57
N ILE A 137 -11.27 6.48 -8.01
CA ILE A 137 -11.61 7.32 -6.86
C ILE A 137 -12.07 8.63 -7.49
N ARG A 138 -13.33 9.02 -7.26
CA ARG A 138 -13.85 10.37 -7.56
C ARG A 138 -13.13 11.42 -6.69
N ALA A 139 -11.83 11.57 -6.86
CA ALA A 139 -10.94 12.63 -6.38
C ALA A 139 -9.51 12.11 -6.59
N GLY A 140 -8.87 12.53 -7.69
CA GLY A 140 -7.46 12.27 -7.90
C GLY A 140 -6.62 12.97 -6.84
N PHE A 141 -5.59 12.29 -6.32
CA PHE A 141 -4.55 12.96 -5.55
C PHE A 141 -3.16 12.51 -6.00
N LEU A 142 -2.33 13.52 -6.24
CA LEU A 142 -0.90 13.45 -6.54
C LEU A 142 -0.18 13.83 -5.25
N SER A 143 0.56 12.90 -4.65
CA SER A 143 1.47 13.23 -3.54
C SER A 143 2.60 14.10 -4.07
N ARG A 144 2.74 15.34 -3.57
CA ARG A 144 3.82 16.27 -3.93
C ARG A 144 5.19 15.86 -3.37
N SER A 145 5.28 14.71 -2.68
CA SER A 145 6.45 14.39 -1.88
C SER A 145 7.41 13.43 -2.54
N GLN A 146 6.99 12.41 -3.28
CA GLN A 146 7.88 11.39 -3.86
C GLN A 146 7.14 10.61 -4.96
N PRO A 147 7.83 10.08 -5.98
CA PRO A 147 7.19 9.32 -7.04
C PRO A 147 6.90 7.87 -6.57
N PHE A 148 5.73 7.33 -6.95
CA PHE A 148 5.24 6.00 -6.56
C PHE A 148 4.79 5.21 -7.80
N ILE A 149 4.87 3.87 -7.75
CA ILE A 149 4.42 2.98 -8.84
C ILE A 149 3.16 2.25 -8.37
N VAL A 150 2.10 2.26 -9.18
CA VAL A 150 0.86 1.52 -8.91
C VAL A 150 0.78 0.31 -9.83
N PHE A 151 0.63 -0.87 -9.24
CA PHE A 151 0.25 -2.08 -9.96
C PHE A 151 -1.25 -2.31 -9.76
N SER A 152 -1.99 -2.32 -10.87
CA SER A 152 -3.37 -2.82 -10.92
C SER A 152 -3.31 -4.22 -11.50
N GLY A 153 -3.73 -5.22 -10.72
CA GLY A 153 -3.99 -6.52 -11.30
C GLY A 153 -5.11 -6.39 -12.33
N SER A 154 -4.82 -6.76 -13.57
CA SER A 154 -5.85 -7.03 -14.56
C SER A 154 -5.39 -8.24 -15.35
N ARG A 155 -5.88 -9.43 -15.00
CA ARG A 155 -5.92 -10.51 -15.99
C ARG A 155 -7.07 -10.19 -16.94
N ARG A 156 -6.79 -9.46 -18.03
CA ARG A 156 -7.59 -9.69 -19.24
C ARG A 156 -7.15 -11.03 -19.78
N SER A 157 -8.04 -12.01 -19.70
CA SER A 157 -7.92 -13.26 -20.44
C SER A 157 -7.72 -12.88 -21.91
N ILE A 158 -6.56 -13.25 -22.46
CA ILE A 158 -6.38 -13.35 -23.90
C ILE A 158 -6.92 -14.73 -24.27
N HIS A 159 -7.70 -14.76 -25.34
CA HIS A 159 -8.52 -15.86 -25.86
C HIS A 159 -7.93 -17.27 -25.78
#